data_AF-A0A1W6B1N4-F1
#
_entry.id   AF-A0A1W6B1N4-F1
#
_cell.length_a   1.000
_cell.length_b   1.000
_cell.length_c   1.000
_cell.angle_alpha   90.00
_cell.angle_beta   90.00
_cell.angle_gamma   90.00
#
_symmetry.space_group_name_H-M   'P 1'
#
loop_
_entity.id
_entity.type
_entity.pdbx_description
1 polymer ?
#
loop_
_entity_poly.entity_id
_entity_poly.type
_entity_poly.pdbx_seq_one_letter_code
_entity_poly.pdbx_strand_id
1 'polypeptide(L)'
;MREKTMSYYVAGSFADLYETDLGGRLWQFLTEGDNFIRMETASYLSRPALEPLQPFLIEEFGSEVLNDKNNRLKQMMGHMVRQIMEHHGYKLDQTDQKLRNNDLFSRASRYTKL
;
A
#
# COMPACT_ATOMS: atom_id res chain seq x y z
N MET A 1 -19.30 -14.16 5.47
CA MET A 1 -19.25 -12.70 5.75
C MET A 1 -19.26 -11.99 4.40
N ARG A 2 -20.07 -10.95 4.20
CA ARG A 2 -19.98 -10.15 2.98
C ARG A 2 -18.77 -9.24 3.14
N GLU A 3 -17.78 -9.37 2.25
CA GLU A 3 -16.73 -8.37 2.11
C GLU A 3 -17.39 -7.01 1.93
N LYS A 4 -17.07 -6.05 2.80
CA LYS A 4 -17.34 -4.65 2.48
C LYS A 4 -16.36 -4.29 1.38
N THR A 5 -16.80 -4.25 0.14
CA THR A 5 -16.00 -3.69 -0.95
C THR A 5 -15.74 -2.21 -0.63
N MET A 6 -14.47 -1.81 -0.49
CA MET A 6 -14.14 -0.40 -0.30
C MET A 6 -14.38 0.34 -1.62
N SER A 7 -15.34 1.26 -1.65
CA SER A 7 -15.81 1.83 -2.91
C SER A 7 -14.94 2.96 -3.47
N TYR A 8 -14.11 3.64 -2.65
CA TYR A 8 -13.22 4.72 -3.14
C TYR A 8 -12.08 5.05 -2.16
N TYR A 9 -10.98 5.58 -2.70
CA TYR A 9 -9.86 6.16 -1.97
C TYR A 9 -10.18 7.61 -1.54
N VAL A 10 -9.87 7.97 -0.30
CA VAL A 10 -9.94 9.36 0.17
C VAL A 10 -8.57 10.01 0.00
N ALA A 11 -8.31 10.64 -1.16
CA ALA A 11 -6.96 11.07 -1.54
C ALA A 11 -6.37 12.23 -0.70
N GLY A 12 -7.22 13.12 -0.18
CA GLY A 12 -6.76 14.28 0.61
C GLY A 12 -5.74 15.13 -0.17
N SER A 13 -4.57 15.36 0.43
CA SER A 13 -3.49 16.13 -0.20
C SER A 13 -2.82 15.43 -1.39
N PHE A 14 -3.19 14.18 -1.72
CA PHE A 14 -2.67 13.44 -2.88
C PHE A 14 -3.66 13.40 -4.06
N ALA A 15 -4.73 14.20 -4.05
CA ALA A 15 -5.72 14.23 -5.14
C ALA A 15 -5.06 14.46 -6.51
N ASP A 16 -4.07 15.36 -6.57
CA ASP A 16 -3.27 15.65 -7.77
C ASP A 16 -2.59 14.42 -8.36
N LEU A 17 -2.13 13.49 -7.52
CA LEU A 17 -1.51 12.25 -7.96
C LEU A 17 -2.55 11.17 -8.27
N TYR A 18 -3.59 11.08 -7.45
CA TYR A 18 -4.62 10.05 -7.61
C TYR A 18 -5.43 10.22 -8.90
N GLU A 19 -5.69 11.47 -9.31
CA GLU A 19 -6.44 11.79 -10.53
C GLU A 19 -5.66 11.50 -11.83
N THR A 20 -4.38 11.13 -11.73
CA THR A 20 -3.59 10.64 -12.86
C THR A 20 -3.94 9.18 -13.19
N ASP A 21 -3.67 8.74 -14.43
CA ASP A 21 -3.82 7.34 -14.84
C ASP A 21 -3.08 6.37 -13.91
N LEU A 22 -1.82 6.69 -13.60
CA LEU A 22 -0.98 5.90 -12.70
C LEU A 22 -1.57 5.84 -11.28
N GLY A 23 -2.08 6.96 -10.76
CA GLY A 23 -2.68 7.02 -9.42
C GLY A 23 -3.91 6.13 -9.29
N GLY A 24 -4.80 6.15 -10.29
CA GLY A 24 -5.96 5.28 -10.37
C GLY A 24 -5.58 3.80 -10.47
N ARG A 25 -4.63 3.46 -11.35
CA ARG A 25 -4.14 2.08 -11.51
C ARG A 25 -3.47 1.53 -10.25
N LEU A 26 -2.71 2.35 -9.52
CA LEU A 26 -2.12 1.98 -8.23
C LEU A 26 -3.20 1.65 -7.19
N TRP A 27 -4.27 2.44 -7.13
CA TRP A 27 -5.38 2.15 -6.23
C TRP A 27 -6.06 0.82 -6.57
N GLN A 28 -6.37 0.61 -7.85
CA GLN A 28 -6.97 -0.62 -8.33
C GLN A 28 -6.10 -1.82 -7.95
N PHE A 29 -4.81 -1.78 -8.29
CA PHE A 29 -3.85 -2.82 -7.93
C PHE A 29 -3.82 -3.10 -6.43
N LEU A 30 -3.67 -2.08 -5.59
CA LEU A 30 -3.55 -2.27 -4.14
C LEU A 30 -4.83 -2.82 -3.49
N THR A 31 -6.00 -2.59 -4.10
CA THR A 31 -7.30 -3.07 -3.61
C THR A 31 -7.68 -4.46 -4.12
N GLU A 32 -6.88 -5.06 -5.01
CA GLU A 32 -7.07 -6.45 -5.43
C GLU A 32 -6.98 -7.43 -4.26
N GLY A 33 -7.84 -8.46 -4.28
CA GLY A 33 -7.95 -9.43 -3.18
C GLY A 33 -6.62 -10.10 -2.83
N ASP A 34 -5.84 -10.50 -3.83
CA ASP A 34 -4.54 -11.14 -3.59
C ASP A 34 -3.53 -10.18 -2.93
N ASN A 35 -3.57 -8.90 -3.29
CA ASN A 35 -2.70 -7.88 -2.69
C ASN A 35 -3.13 -7.57 -1.25
N PHE A 36 -4.44 -7.56 -0.97
CA PHE A 36 -4.93 -7.54 0.41
C PHE A 36 -4.46 -8.76 1.21
N ILE A 37 -4.57 -9.98 0.67
CA ILE A 37 -4.10 -11.21 1.34
C ILE A 37 -2.61 -11.13 1.67
N ARG A 38 -1.78 -10.58 0.77
CA ARG A 38 -0.35 -10.35 1.03
C ARG A 38 -0.13 -9.36 2.20
N MET A 39 -0.86 -8.24 2.22
CA MET A 39 -0.78 -7.25 3.30
C MET A 39 -1.25 -7.81 4.65
N GLU A 40 -2.34 -8.57 4.65
CA GLU A 40 -2.88 -9.28 5.82
C GLU A 40 -1.87 -10.31 6.35
N THR A 41 -1.27 -11.10 5.46
CA THR A 41 -0.24 -12.09 5.81
C THR A 41 0.99 -11.44 6.42
N ALA A 42 1.49 -10.34 5.83
CA ALA A 42 2.60 -9.59 6.42
C ALA A 42 2.25 -9.06 7.81
N SER A 43 1.05 -8.52 7.98
CA SER A 43 0.58 -8.01 9.26
C SER A 43 0.48 -9.12 10.32
N TYR A 44 -0.04 -10.30 9.97
CA TYR A 44 -0.05 -11.48 10.83
C TYR A 44 1.35 -11.89 11.30
N LEU A 45 2.35 -11.81 10.41
CA LEU A 45 3.76 -12.09 10.70
C LEU A 45 4.49 -10.92 11.39
N SER A 46 3.77 -9.90 11.86
CA SER A 46 4.34 -8.68 12.44
C SER A 46 5.34 -7.96 11.52
N ARG A 47 5.07 -7.98 10.21
CA ARG A 47 5.85 -7.30 9.16
C ARG A 47 5.07 -6.12 8.55
N PRO A 48 5.76 -5.13 7.95
CA PRO A 48 5.10 -4.02 7.27
C PRO A 48 4.26 -4.45 6.06
N ALA A 49 3.09 -3.85 5.88
CA ALA A 49 2.11 -4.29 4.88
C ALA A 49 2.60 -4.12 3.42
N LEU A 50 3.39 -3.08 3.12
CA LEU A 50 3.94 -2.86 1.78
C LEU A 50 5.12 -3.79 1.44
N GLU A 51 5.74 -4.44 2.42
CA GLU A 51 6.93 -5.25 2.19
C GLU A 51 6.74 -6.36 1.13
N PRO A 52 5.70 -7.22 1.21
CA PRO A 52 5.48 -8.27 0.22
C PRO A 52 5.03 -7.73 -1.15
N LEU A 53 4.57 -6.48 -1.24
CA LEU A 53 4.03 -5.92 -2.49
C LEU A 53 5.10 -5.35 -3.42
N GLN A 54 6.31 -5.08 -2.93
CA GLN A 54 7.39 -4.50 -3.73
C GLN A 54 7.67 -5.21 -5.06
N PRO A 55 7.90 -6.55 -5.12
CA PRO A 55 8.18 -7.21 -6.40
C PRO A 55 7.02 -7.08 -7.39
N PHE A 56 5.77 -7.17 -6.90
CA PHE A 56 4.58 -7.08 -7.75
C PHE A 56 4.33 -5.66 -8.26
N LEU A 57 4.60 -4.63 -7.43
CA LEU A 57 4.56 -3.24 -7.87
C LEU A 57 5.62 -2.95 -8.94
N ILE A 58 6.82 -3.53 -8.80
CA ILE A 58 7.89 -3.36 -9.79
C ILE A 58 7.55 -4.12 -11.09
N GLU A 59 6.99 -5.32 -10.98
CA GLU A 59 6.56 -6.11 -12.13
C GLU A 59 5.46 -5.41 -12.93
N GLU A 60 4.43 -4.88 -12.25
CA GLU A 60 3.28 -4.26 -12.90
C GLU A 60 3.56 -2.85 -13.44
N PHE A 61 4.31 -2.04 -12.70
CA PHE A 61 4.49 -0.60 -13.01
C PHE A 61 5.91 -0.22 -13.43
N GLY A 62 6.89 -1.10 -13.24
CA GLY A 62 8.27 -0.90 -13.68
C GLY A 62 8.86 0.47 -13.31
N SER A 63 9.30 1.20 -14.33
CA SER A 63 9.97 2.50 -14.18
C SER A 63 9.04 3.62 -13.65
N GLU A 64 7.72 3.47 -13.75
CA GLU A 64 6.74 4.47 -13.27
C GLU A 64 6.82 4.63 -11.74
N VAL A 65 7.11 3.54 -11.01
CA VAL A 65 7.24 3.54 -9.53
C VAL A 65 8.68 3.59 -9.04
N LEU A 66 9.65 3.11 -9.84
CA LEU A 66 11.07 3.05 -9.47
C LEU A 66 11.80 4.40 -9.54
N ASN A 67 11.19 5.45 -10.10
CA ASN A 67 11.83 6.76 -10.15
C ASN A 67 12.05 7.31 -8.72
N ASP A 68 13.31 7.46 -8.31
CA ASP A 68 13.70 7.95 -6.98
C ASP A 68 13.17 9.36 -6.65
N LYS A 69 12.74 10.13 -7.66
CA LYS A 69 12.09 11.43 -7.47
C LYS A 69 10.61 11.32 -7.05
N ASN A 70 10.02 10.11 -7.09
CA ASN A 70 8.60 9.87 -6.80
C ASN A 70 8.31 9.64 -5.29
N ASN A 71 8.95 10.42 -4.41
CA ASN A 71 8.70 10.34 -2.96
C ASN A 71 7.23 10.55 -2.60
N ARG A 72 6.55 11.48 -3.27
CA ARG A 72 5.12 11.79 -3.05
C ARG A 72 4.21 10.64 -3.50
N LEU A 73 4.57 9.93 -4.57
CA LEU A 73 3.87 8.72 -5.03
C LEU A 73 4.01 7.59 -4.00
N LYS A 74 5.23 7.39 -3.46
CA LYS A 74 5.48 6.41 -2.40
C LYS A 74 4.69 6.71 -1.13
N GLN A 75 4.59 7.98 -0.75
CA GLN A 75 3.75 8.42 0.37
C GLN A 75 2.26 8.17 0.10
N MET A 76 1.78 8.45 -1.12
CA MET A 76 0.41 8.15 -1.52
C MET A 76 0.10 6.65 -1.41
N MET A 77 0.99 5.77 -1.90
CA MET A 77 0.83 4.32 -1.75
C MET A 77 0.76 3.90 -0.27
N GLY A 78 1.59 4.47 0.60
CA GLY A 78 1.50 4.24 2.05
C GLY A 78 0.17 4.72 2.65
N HIS A 79 -0.36 5.85 2.19
CA HIS A 79 -1.66 6.38 2.60
C HIS A 79 -2.83 5.51 2.11
N MET A 80 -2.76 5.01 0.88
CA MET A 80 -3.71 4.05 0.32
C MET A 80 -3.75 2.76 1.15
N VAL A 81 -2.58 2.16 1.39
CA VAL A 81 -2.46 0.94 2.21
C VAL A 81 -3.04 1.14 3.61
N ARG A 82 -2.81 2.31 4.23
CA ARG A 82 -3.42 2.61 5.53
C ARG A 82 -4.95 2.52 5.47
N GLN A 83 -5.59 3.16 4.49
CA GLN A 83 -7.06 3.14 4.37
C GLN A 83 -7.58 1.72 4.10
N ILE A 84 -6.88 0.96 3.25
CA ILE A 84 -7.23 -0.43 2.97
C ILE A 84 -7.18 -1.26 4.26
N MET A 85 -6.06 -1.20 5.00
CA MET A 85 -5.91 -1.96 6.25
C MET A 85 -6.94 -1.55 7.30
N GLU A 86 -7.17 -0.24 7.51
CA GLU A 86 -8.15 0.27 8.47
C GLU A 86 -9.59 -0.14 8.12
N HIS A 87 -9.95 -0.14 6.83
CA HIS A 87 -11.26 -0.60 6.37
C HIS A 87 -11.50 -2.09 6.64
N HIS A 88 -10.44 -2.91 6.58
CA HIS A 88 -10.47 -4.34 6.91
C HIS A 88 -10.32 -4.63 8.43
N GLY A 89 -10.39 -3.59 9.27
CA GLY A 89 -10.40 -3.71 10.73
C GLY A 89 -9.03 -3.79 11.39
N TYR A 90 -7.96 -3.53 10.65
CA TYR A 90 -6.63 -3.41 11.21
C TYR A 90 -6.40 -2.02 11.80
N LYS A 91 -5.46 -1.92 12.74
CA LYS A 91 -4.97 -0.65 13.29
C LYS A 91 -3.49 -0.50 13.01
N LEU A 92 -3.07 0.74 12.77
CA LEU A 92 -1.67 1.09 12.68
C LEU A 92 -0.99 0.76 14.01
N ASP A 93 0.06 -0.04 13.95
CA ASP A 93 0.80 -0.50 15.14
C ASP A 93 2.16 0.19 15.22
N GLN A 94 2.94 0.15 14.14
CA GLN A 94 4.23 0.83 14.06
C GLN A 94 4.43 1.46 12.70
N THR A 95 5.03 2.65 12.68
CA THR A 95 5.44 3.35 11.46
C THR A 95 6.94 3.18 11.23
N ASP A 96 7.39 3.55 10.02
CA ASP A 96 8.81 3.73 9.70
C ASP A 96 9.70 2.47 9.95
N GLN A 97 9.11 1.29 9.78
CA GLN A 97 9.80 0.02 9.97
C GLN A 97 10.68 -0.30 8.77
N LYS A 98 11.95 -0.64 9.03
CA LYS A 98 12.92 -1.00 7.98
C LYS A 98 12.52 -2.31 7.30
N LEU A 99 12.49 -2.30 5.97
CA LEU A 99 12.18 -3.48 5.17
C LEU A 99 13.42 -4.33 4.92
N ARG A 100 13.24 -5.65 4.74
CA ARG A 100 14.34 -6.56 4.38
C ARG A 100 14.72 -6.41 2.91
N ASN A 101 13.71 -6.33 2.05
CA ASN A 101 13.88 -5.89 0.67
C ASN A 101 13.60 -4.38 0.60
N ASN A 102 14.47 -3.61 -0.05
CA ASN A 102 14.36 -2.18 -0.23
C ASN A 102 14.40 -1.71 -1.69
N ASP A 103 14.03 -2.57 -2.65
CA ASP A 103 14.03 -2.25 -4.09
C ASP A 103 13.12 -1.06 -4.45
N LEU A 104 11.98 -0.89 -3.75
CA LEU A 104 11.05 0.22 -3.98
C LEU A 104 10.84 1.09 -2.74
N PHE A 105 10.64 0.47 -1.57
CA PHE A 105 10.47 1.16 -0.29
C PHE A 105 11.57 0.71 0.67
N SER A 106 12.25 1.65 1.32
CA SER A 106 13.18 1.32 2.39
C SER A 106 12.47 1.08 3.72
N ARG A 107 11.30 1.72 3.93
CA ARG A 107 10.56 1.71 5.20
C ARG A 107 9.05 1.75 4.93
N ALA A 108 8.27 1.09 5.78
CA ALA A 108 6.81 1.12 5.71
C ALA A 108 6.14 0.87 7.08
N SER A 109 4.81 0.92 7.11
CA SER A 109 4.00 0.74 8.31
C SER A 109 3.59 -0.71 8.53
N ARG A 110 3.58 -1.13 9.80
CA ARG A 110 3.03 -2.40 10.30
C ARG A 110 1.65 -2.17 10.92
N TYR A 111 0.79 -3.15 10.75
CA TYR A 111 -0.58 -3.14 11.25
C TYR A 111 -0.86 -4.37 12.10
N THR A 112 -1.84 -4.27 12.99
CA THR A 112 -2.31 -5.38 13.84
C THR A 112 -3.83 -5.43 13.86
N LYS A 113 -4.39 -6.61 14.08
CA LYS A 113 -5.83 -6.84 14.25
C LYS A 113 -6.05 -7.27 15.69
N LEU A 114 -6.93 -6.55 16.40
CA LEU A 114 -7.30 -6.87 17.79
C LEU A 114 -8.11 -8.17 17.84
#